data_AF-A0A843WLI0-F1
#
_entry.id   AF-A0A843WLI0-F1
#
_cell.length_a   1.000
_cell.length_b   1.000
_cell.length_c   1.000
_cell.angle_alpha   90.00
_cell.angle_beta   90.00
_cell.angle_gamma   90.00
#
_symmetry.space_group_name_H-M   'P 1'
#
loop_
_entity.id
_entity.type
_entity.pdbx_description
1 polymer ?
#
loop_
_entity_poly.entity_id
_entity_poly.type
_entity_poly.pdbx_seq_one_letter_code
_entity_poly.pdbx_strand_id
1 'polypeptide(L)'
;MMDMKSNGRPANKWAVTSDVESIKWDPHNEHLFVASLDDGTVQGYDVRAASMDSDSRSKACFTLHAHDEACCSVSYSPSAPNLLATGSKDKMVKLWDLSNNQPSCVASRNPKAGAVFSVAFSEDSPFSLAIGGSKGKLKVWDTLSEDSVFQKYGKLSNRKMGPKPEA
;
A
#
# COMPACT_ATOMS: atom_id res chain seq x y z
N MET A 1 5.90 -18.93 -20.02
CA MET A 1 5.68 -17.47 -20.08
C MET A 1 7.04 -16.80 -19.98
N MET A 2 7.52 -16.21 -21.07
CA MET A 2 8.84 -15.56 -21.16
C MET A 2 8.80 -14.21 -20.47
N ASP A 3 9.89 -13.84 -19.80
CA ASP A 3 10.08 -12.51 -19.24
C ASP A 3 10.12 -11.48 -20.38
N MET A 4 9.37 -10.38 -20.27
CA MET A 4 9.20 -9.42 -21.39
C MET A 4 10.46 -8.57 -21.66
N LYS A 5 11.59 -8.82 -20.96
CA LYS A 5 12.85 -8.10 -21.18
C LYS A 5 14.15 -8.92 -21.04
N SER A 6 14.13 -10.22 -20.77
CA SER A 6 15.40 -10.91 -20.49
C SER A 6 16.01 -11.57 -21.73
N ASN A 7 17.27 -11.21 -22.02
CA ASN A 7 18.20 -11.96 -22.88
C ASN A 7 18.50 -13.34 -22.26
N GLY A 8 17.50 -14.22 -22.21
CA GLY A 8 17.65 -15.61 -21.77
C GLY A 8 17.91 -15.84 -20.28
N ARG A 9 17.73 -14.84 -19.40
CA ARG A 9 17.80 -15.06 -17.94
C ARG A 9 16.46 -15.56 -17.39
N PRO A 10 16.45 -16.53 -16.47
CA PRO A 10 15.21 -16.98 -15.83
C PRO A 10 14.52 -15.79 -15.13
N ALA A 11 13.21 -15.66 -15.34
CA ALA A 11 12.40 -14.65 -14.69
C ALA A 11 12.30 -14.93 -13.19
N ASN A 12 12.39 -13.89 -12.36
CA ASN A 12 12.08 -14.01 -10.94
C ASN A 12 10.60 -14.35 -10.78
N LYS A 13 10.29 -15.38 -9.98
CA LYS A 13 8.91 -15.82 -9.71
C LYS A 13 8.63 -15.85 -8.21
N TRP A 14 7.52 -15.25 -7.84
CA TRP A 14 6.95 -15.28 -6.49
C TRP A 14 5.61 -16.00 -6.54
N ALA A 15 5.35 -16.87 -5.56
CA ALA A 15 4.03 -17.47 -5.40
C ALA A 15 3.24 -16.70 -4.33
N VAL A 16 1.96 -16.53 -4.62
CA VAL A 16 0.92 -16.08 -3.71
C VAL A 16 -0.06 -17.21 -3.45
N THR A 17 -0.79 -17.12 -2.34
CA THR A 17 -1.73 -18.16 -1.87
C THR A 17 -3.15 -17.98 -2.38
N SER A 18 -3.47 -16.83 -2.95
CA SER A 18 -4.80 -16.45 -3.45
C SER A 18 -4.67 -15.50 -4.64
N ASP A 19 -5.80 -15.15 -5.25
CA ASP A 19 -5.86 -14.24 -6.39
C ASP A 19 -5.31 -12.87 -6.01
N VAL A 20 -4.55 -12.27 -6.93
CA VAL A 20 -3.96 -10.93 -6.76
C VAL A 20 -4.98 -9.88 -7.19
N GLU A 21 -5.31 -8.98 -6.26
CA GLU A 21 -6.25 -7.89 -6.48
C GLU A 21 -5.55 -6.60 -6.95
N SER A 22 -4.39 -6.29 -6.38
CA SER A 22 -3.63 -5.07 -6.73
C SER A 22 -2.13 -5.23 -6.42
N ILE A 23 -1.28 -4.55 -7.19
CA ILE A 23 0.17 -4.52 -7.00
C ILE A 23 0.67 -3.08 -7.02
N LYS A 24 1.61 -2.74 -6.12
CA LYS A 24 2.26 -1.42 -6.07
C LYS A 24 3.74 -1.54 -5.71
N TRP A 25 4.59 -0.86 -6.48
CA TRP A 25 5.96 -0.56 -6.06
C TRP A 25 5.96 0.44 -4.91
N ASP A 26 6.92 0.30 -3.99
CA ASP A 26 7.21 1.31 -2.99
C ASP A 26 7.87 2.52 -3.67
N PRO A 27 7.25 3.71 -3.67
CA PRO A 27 7.83 4.89 -4.30
C PRO A 27 9.11 5.39 -3.59
N HIS A 28 9.39 4.89 -2.38
CA HIS A 28 10.58 5.24 -1.60
C HIS A 28 11.65 4.15 -1.63
N ASN A 29 11.38 2.99 -2.23
CA ASN A 29 12.31 1.89 -2.34
C ASN A 29 12.10 1.09 -3.64
N GLU A 30 12.98 1.30 -4.61
CA GLU A 30 12.93 0.68 -5.95
C GLU A 30 13.05 -0.86 -5.95
N HIS A 31 13.38 -1.46 -4.81
CA HIS A 31 13.49 -2.91 -4.68
C HIS A 31 12.27 -3.56 -4.04
N LEU A 32 11.35 -2.78 -3.48
CA LEU A 32 10.19 -3.29 -2.76
C LEU A 32 8.90 -3.08 -3.54
N PHE A 33 8.06 -4.10 -3.57
CA PHE A 33 6.67 -3.98 -3.99
C PHE A 33 5.76 -4.80 -3.09
N VAL A 34 4.49 -4.45 -3.07
CA VAL A 34 3.44 -5.19 -2.37
C VAL A 34 2.39 -5.71 -3.34
N ALA A 35 1.79 -6.85 -3.00
CA ALA A 35 0.61 -7.39 -3.65
C ALA A 35 -0.49 -7.58 -2.60
N SER A 36 -1.70 -7.12 -2.89
CA SER A 36 -2.90 -7.43 -2.09
C SER A 36 -3.66 -8.60 -2.69
N LEU A 37 -4.24 -9.43 -1.83
CA LEU A 37 -4.87 -10.69 -2.22
C LEU A 37 -6.37 -10.74 -1.86
N ASP A 38 -7.11 -11.60 -2.55
CA ASP A 38 -8.54 -11.84 -2.30
C ASP A 38 -8.80 -12.52 -0.93
N ASP A 39 -7.78 -13.13 -0.32
CA ASP A 39 -7.86 -13.66 1.06
C ASP A 39 -7.74 -12.59 2.16
N GLY A 40 -7.68 -11.31 1.79
CA GLY A 40 -7.58 -10.18 2.72
C GLY A 40 -6.16 -9.87 3.17
N THR A 41 -5.15 -10.60 2.68
CA THR A 41 -3.75 -10.34 3.01
C THR A 41 -3.07 -9.35 2.06
N VAL A 42 -1.98 -8.74 2.54
CA VAL A 42 -1.02 -7.99 1.72
C VAL A 42 0.38 -8.56 1.94
N GLN A 43 1.06 -8.92 0.87
CA GLN A 43 2.40 -9.49 0.92
C GLN A 43 3.42 -8.51 0.33
N GLY A 44 4.56 -8.33 1.00
CA GLY A 44 5.67 -7.50 0.53
C GLY A 44 6.83 -8.35 0.02
N TYR A 45 7.49 -7.90 -1.04
CA TYR A 45 8.58 -8.62 -1.71
C TYR A 45 9.76 -7.70 -1.98
N ASP A 46 10.97 -8.20 -1.74
CA ASP A 46 12.22 -7.60 -2.20
C ASP A 46 12.71 -8.33 -3.45
N VAL A 47 12.83 -7.59 -4.56
CA VAL A 47 13.27 -8.18 -5.84
C VAL A 47 14.69 -8.69 -5.83
N ARG A 48 15.52 -8.24 -4.89
CA ARG A 48 16.91 -8.69 -4.72
C ARG A 48 16.98 -10.00 -3.94
N ALA A 49 15.96 -10.29 -3.13
CA ALA A 49 15.85 -11.55 -2.41
C ALA A 49 15.26 -12.67 -3.28
N ALA A 50 14.99 -12.39 -4.56
CA ALA A 50 14.58 -13.41 -5.51
C ALA A 50 15.71 -14.43 -5.69
N SER A 51 15.45 -15.68 -5.33
CA SER A 51 16.38 -16.77 -5.58
C SER A 51 16.63 -16.92 -7.08
N MET A 52 17.90 -17.05 -7.46
CA MET A 52 18.30 -17.38 -8.83
C MET A 52 18.02 -18.84 -9.19
N ASP A 53 17.71 -19.69 -8.20
CA ASP A 53 17.24 -21.05 -8.46
C ASP A 53 15.83 -21.00 -9.06
N SER A 54 15.74 -21.34 -10.35
CA SER A 54 14.51 -21.27 -11.14
C SER A 54 13.35 -22.12 -10.59
N ASP A 55 13.66 -23.10 -9.74
CA ASP A 55 12.68 -23.97 -9.06
C ASP A 55 12.26 -23.47 -7.68
N SER A 56 13.02 -22.55 -7.07
CA SER A 56 12.70 -22.02 -5.75
C SER A 56 11.84 -20.76 -5.87
N ARG A 57 10.60 -20.85 -5.40
CA ARG A 57 9.72 -19.68 -5.34
C ARG A 57 10.16 -18.80 -4.19
N SER A 58 10.38 -17.52 -4.47
CA SER A 58 10.84 -16.57 -3.45
C SER A 58 9.68 -16.20 -2.52
N LYS A 59 9.93 -16.25 -1.21
CA LYS A 59 8.93 -15.99 -0.17
C LYS A 59 8.76 -14.49 0.06
N ALA A 60 7.57 -14.07 0.47
CA ALA A 60 7.31 -12.71 0.92
C ALA A 60 8.21 -12.33 2.12
N CYS A 61 8.71 -11.10 2.13
CA CYS A 61 9.48 -10.52 3.23
C CYS A 61 8.60 -10.25 4.45
N PHE A 62 7.34 -9.91 4.24
CA PHE A 62 6.32 -9.81 5.27
C PHE A 62 4.93 -10.17 4.72
N THR A 63 4.01 -10.51 5.63
CA THR A 63 2.60 -10.73 5.32
C THR A 63 1.75 -9.97 6.34
N LEU A 64 0.84 -9.17 5.82
CA LEU A 64 -0.16 -8.41 6.54
C LEU A 64 -1.50 -9.13 6.45
N HIS A 65 -2.08 -9.52 7.57
CA HIS A 65 -3.50 -9.92 7.62
C HIS A 65 -4.35 -8.66 7.72
N ALA A 66 -4.50 -7.99 6.58
CA ALA A 66 -5.02 -6.63 6.57
C ALA A 66 -6.52 -6.59 6.82
N HIS A 67 -7.27 -7.51 6.22
CA HIS A 67 -8.74 -7.49 6.19
C HIS A 67 -9.33 -8.89 6.34
N ASP A 68 -10.60 -8.95 6.76
CA ASP A 68 -11.35 -10.21 6.92
C ASP A 68 -11.99 -10.69 5.59
N GLU A 69 -11.99 -9.83 4.57
CA GLU A 69 -12.39 -10.12 3.19
C GLU A 69 -11.36 -9.50 2.23
N ALA A 70 -11.50 -9.81 0.93
CA ALA A 70 -10.60 -9.38 -0.15
C ALA A 70 -10.04 -7.96 -0.02
N CYS A 71 -8.71 -7.85 0.02
CA CYS A 71 -8.01 -6.58 0.00
C CYS A 71 -7.90 -6.08 -1.45
N CYS A 72 -8.94 -5.39 -1.91
CA CYS A 72 -9.12 -4.98 -3.30
C CYS A 72 -8.11 -3.94 -3.78
N SER A 73 -7.55 -3.14 -2.88
CA SER A 73 -6.71 -2.00 -3.28
C SER A 73 -5.65 -1.66 -2.25
N VAL A 74 -4.46 -1.32 -2.74
CA VAL A 74 -3.32 -0.82 -1.97
C VAL A 74 -2.79 0.47 -2.59
N SER A 75 -2.36 1.42 -1.75
CA SER A 75 -1.71 2.66 -2.18
C SER A 75 -0.66 3.10 -1.18
N TYR A 76 0.58 3.28 -1.62
CA TYR A 76 1.60 3.98 -0.84
C TYR A 76 1.31 5.47 -0.80
N SER A 77 1.71 6.13 0.29
CA SER A 77 1.85 7.59 0.28
C SER A 77 3.12 7.96 -0.50
N PRO A 78 3.03 8.82 -1.53
CA PRO A 78 4.20 9.24 -2.31
C PRO A 78 5.12 10.18 -1.52
N SER A 79 4.65 10.73 -0.41
CA SER A 79 5.38 11.74 0.38
C SER A 79 5.71 11.32 1.81
N ALA A 80 5.02 10.31 2.35
CA ALA A 80 5.26 9.77 3.68
C ALA A 80 5.83 8.34 3.54
N PRO A 81 7.15 8.16 3.65
CA PRO A 81 7.77 6.84 3.57
C PRO A 81 7.15 5.84 4.55
N ASN A 82 6.98 4.60 4.09
CA ASN A 82 6.38 3.48 4.84
C ASN A 82 4.88 3.60 5.16
N LEU A 83 4.19 4.68 4.79
CA LEU A 83 2.75 4.79 4.96
C LEU A 83 2.01 4.11 3.79
N LEU A 84 1.22 3.10 4.10
CA LEU A 84 0.42 2.34 3.13
C LEU A 84 -1.07 2.41 3.51
N ALA A 85 -1.94 2.62 2.52
CA ALA A 85 -3.39 2.47 2.66
C ALA A 85 -3.85 1.16 2.00
N THR A 86 -4.87 0.55 2.60
CA THR A 86 -5.54 -0.67 2.13
C THR A 86 -7.06 -0.47 2.16
N GLY A 87 -7.77 -0.98 1.14
CA GLY A 87 -9.23 -0.98 1.07
C GLY A 87 -9.77 -2.36 0.70
N SER A 88 -10.89 -2.77 1.31
CA SER A 88 -11.42 -4.13 1.21
C SER A 88 -12.94 -4.23 1.05
N LYS A 89 -13.40 -5.41 0.59
CA LYS A 89 -14.81 -5.83 0.59
C LYS A 89 -15.43 -5.81 2.00
N ASP A 90 -14.62 -5.93 3.06
CA ASP A 90 -15.02 -5.82 4.47
C ASP A 90 -15.54 -4.41 4.87
N LYS A 91 -15.51 -3.47 3.91
CA LYS A 91 -16.01 -2.08 4.00
C LYS A 91 -15.12 -1.18 4.83
N MET A 92 -13.88 -1.60 5.11
CA MET A 92 -12.90 -0.84 5.86
C MET A 92 -11.81 -0.29 4.95
N VAL A 93 -11.23 0.82 5.39
CA VAL A 93 -9.94 1.31 4.94
C VAL A 93 -9.01 1.29 6.14
N LYS A 94 -7.81 0.72 5.98
CA LYS A 94 -6.78 0.69 7.03
C LYS A 94 -5.52 1.38 6.54
N LEU A 95 -4.85 2.07 7.46
CA LEU A 95 -3.55 2.67 7.27
C LEU A 95 -2.51 1.86 8.04
N TRP A 96 -1.38 1.64 7.39
CA TRP A 96 -0.29 0.84 7.91
C TRP A 96 0.99 1.65 7.88
N ASP A 97 1.74 1.55 8.96
CA ASP A 97 3.15 1.88 8.95
C ASP A 97 3.97 0.60 8.73
N LEU A 98 4.81 0.61 7.70
CA LEU A 98 5.66 -0.52 7.33
C LEU A 98 7.11 -0.37 7.82
N SER A 99 7.37 0.55 8.76
CA SER A 99 8.73 0.82 9.21
C SER A 99 9.42 -0.43 9.76
N ASN A 100 10.74 -0.53 9.50
CA ASN A 100 11.59 -1.62 9.99
C ASN A 100 11.14 -3.03 9.58
N ASN A 101 10.43 -3.18 8.45
CA ASN A 101 9.82 -4.44 8.03
C ASN A 101 8.90 -5.06 9.09
N GLN A 102 8.32 -4.24 9.97
CA GLN A 102 7.37 -4.67 10.99
C GLN A 102 6.07 -3.89 10.81
N PRO A 103 5.20 -4.37 9.89
CA PRO A 103 3.96 -3.68 9.58
C PRO A 103 3.05 -3.55 10.81
N SER A 104 2.52 -2.36 11.04
CA SER A 104 1.60 -2.06 12.13
C SER A 104 0.42 -1.22 11.66
N CYS A 105 -0.79 -1.58 12.10
CA CYS A 105 -2.00 -0.80 11.78
C CYS A 105 -2.01 0.47 12.61
N VAL A 106 -2.00 1.64 11.97
CA VAL A 106 -2.03 2.95 12.63
C VAL A 106 -3.37 3.64 12.56
N ALA A 107 -4.27 3.21 11.68
CA ALA A 107 -5.66 3.65 11.69
C ALA A 107 -6.56 2.64 10.98
N SER A 108 -7.83 2.55 11.40
CA SER A 108 -8.84 1.73 10.75
C SER A 108 -10.19 2.45 10.77
N ARG A 109 -10.80 2.60 9.59
CA ARG A 109 -12.03 3.37 9.46
C ARG A 109 -12.99 2.74 8.48
N ASN A 110 -14.28 2.77 8.81
CA ASN A 110 -15.34 2.50 7.85
C ASN A 110 -15.72 3.81 7.14
N PRO A 111 -15.36 4.01 5.85
CA PRO A 111 -15.73 5.20 5.10
C PRO A 111 -17.23 5.28 4.82
N LYS A 112 -18.04 4.26 5.15
CA LYS A 112 -19.48 4.18 4.80
C LYS A 112 -19.72 4.21 3.28
N ALA A 113 -18.73 3.78 2.48
CA ALA A 113 -18.78 3.70 1.01
C ALA A 113 -19.24 2.31 0.49
N GLY A 114 -19.56 1.37 1.39
CA GLY A 114 -19.77 -0.04 1.03
C GLY A 114 -18.42 -0.79 0.94
N ALA A 115 -18.39 -1.92 0.22
CA ALA A 115 -17.14 -2.57 -0.18
C ALA A 115 -16.23 -1.56 -0.87
N VAL A 116 -14.97 -1.46 -0.44
CA VAL A 116 -14.00 -0.48 -0.93
C VAL A 116 -13.14 -1.13 -2.00
N PHE A 117 -13.22 -0.62 -3.23
CA PHE A 117 -12.51 -1.19 -4.37
C PHE A 117 -11.30 -0.37 -4.80
N SER A 118 -11.20 0.89 -4.33
CA SER A 118 -10.10 1.77 -4.72
C SER A 118 -9.74 2.71 -3.58
N VAL A 119 -8.43 2.79 -3.30
CA VAL A 119 -7.82 3.83 -2.47
C VAL A 119 -6.65 4.44 -3.22
N ALA A 120 -6.45 5.75 -3.09
CA ALA A 120 -5.33 6.45 -3.73
C ALA A 120 -4.89 7.65 -2.89
N PHE A 121 -3.61 7.69 -2.51
CA PHE A 121 -3.03 8.89 -1.92
C PHE A 121 -2.85 9.97 -3.00
N SER A 122 -3.02 11.22 -2.60
CA SER A 122 -2.69 12.36 -3.45
C SER A 122 -1.17 12.56 -3.51
N GLU A 123 -0.65 12.83 -4.71
CA GLU A 123 0.74 13.21 -4.96
C GLU A 123 1.06 14.62 -4.39
N ASP A 124 0.10 15.54 -4.51
CA ASP A 124 0.28 16.95 -4.14
C ASP A 124 -0.10 17.23 -2.68
N SER A 125 -1.00 16.43 -2.12
CA SER A 125 -1.52 16.56 -0.75
C SER A 125 -1.17 15.32 0.08
N PRO A 126 -0.01 15.32 0.77
CA PRO A 126 0.64 14.14 1.36
C PRO A 126 -0.20 13.14 2.17
N PHE A 127 -1.26 13.63 2.80
CA PHE A 127 -2.11 12.88 3.73
C PHE A 127 -3.58 12.88 3.30
N SER A 128 -3.87 13.31 2.07
CA SER A 128 -5.21 13.19 1.49
C SER A 128 -5.34 11.86 0.78
N LEU A 129 -6.27 11.02 1.24
CA LEU A 129 -6.57 9.72 0.67
C LEU A 129 -7.96 9.74 0.02
N ALA A 130 -8.03 9.52 -1.29
CA ALA A 130 -9.28 9.29 -2.01
C ALA A 130 -9.73 7.84 -1.83
N ILE A 131 -11.03 7.63 -1.64
CA ILE A 131 -11.66 6.34 -1.34
C ILE A 131 -12.90 6.17 -2.22
N GLY A 132 -13.00 5.04 -2.91
CA GLY A 132 -14.16 4.67 -3.74
C GLY A 132 -14.68 3.27 -3.42
N GLY A 133 -16.02 3.11 -3.43
CA GLY A 133 -16.65 1.83 -3.10
C GLY A 133 -18.01 1.59 -3.77
N SER A 134 -18.56 0.41 -3.52
CA SER A 134 -19.80 -0.14 -4.13
C SER A 134 -21.06 0.72 -3.97
N LYS A 135 -21.11 1.68 -3.05
CA LYS A 135 -22.26 2.60 -2.91
C LYS A 135 -22.23 3.78 -3.89
N GLY A 136 -21.26 3.85 -4.79
CA GLY A 136 -21.11 4.96 -5.74
C GLY A 136 -20.80 6.31 -5.08
N LYS A 137 -20.34 6.30 -3.82
CA LYS A 137 -19.94 7.50 -3.08
C LYS A 137 -18.42 7.54 -2.98
N LEU A 138 -17.83 8.66 -3.41
CA LEU A 138 -16.43 8.97 -3.21
C LEU A 138 -16.24 9.70 -1.87
N LYS A 139 -15.13 9.42 -1.19
CA LYS A 139 -14.72 10.14 0.01
C LYS A 139 -13.26 10.52 -0.07
N VAL A 140 -12.92 11.63 0.60
CA VAL A 140 -11.54 12.01 0.88
C VAL A 140 -11.35 11.96 2.39
N TRP A 141 -10.25 11.37 2.81
CA TRP A 141 -9.83 11.29 4.20
C TRP A 141 -8.52 12.04 4.37
N ASP A 142 -8.52 13.04 5.24
CA ASP A 142 -7.29 13.59 5.79
C ASP A 142 -6.76 12.61 6.85
N THR A 143 -5.73 11.86 6.51
CA THR A 143 -5.20 10.81 7.39
C THR A 143 -4.48 11.37 8.60
N LEU A 144 -4.08 12.66 8.61
CA LEU A 144 -3.51 13.31 9.80
C LEU A 144 -4.55 13.60 10.88
N SER A 145 -5.84 13.47 10.58
CA SER A 145 -6.88 13.57 11.61
C SER A 145 -6.82 12.45 12.64
N GLU A 146 -6.03 11.41 12.38
CA GLU A 146 -5.82 10.27 13.29
C GLU A 146 -4.58 10.50 14.15
N ASP A 147 -4.74 10.45 15.47
CA ASP A 147 -3.66 10.73 16.42
C ASP A 147 -2.42 9.87 16.16
N SER A 148 -2.58 8.56 15.93
CA SER A 148 -1.45 7.66 15.67
C SER A 148 -0.68 8.02 14.40
N VAL A 149 -1.37 8.50 13.36
CA VAL A 149 -0.76 8.96 12.12
C VAL A 149 -0.07 10.30 12.36
N PHE A 150 -0.73 11.24 13.04
CA PHE A 150 -0.17 12.55 13.38
C PHE A 150 1.10 12.43 14.23
N GLN A 151 1.10 11.60 15.27
CA GLN A 151 2.27 11.40 16.13
C GLN A 151 3.46 10.86 15.34
N LYS A 152 3.22 9.99 14.36
CA LYS A 152 4.29 9.36 13.58
C LYS A 152 4.77 10.21 12.41
N TYR A 153 3.86 10.83 11.68
CA TYR A 153 4.14 11.49 10.40
C TYR A 153 3.89 13.00 10.39
N GLY A 154 3.36 13.59 11.46
CA GLY A 154 2.99 15.01 11.53
C GLY A 154 4.17 15.97 11.28
N LYS A 155 5.41 15.56 11.51
CA LYS A 155 6.59 16.38 11.15
C LYS A 155 6.75 16.55 9.62
N LEU A 156 6.20 15.64 8.82
CA LEU A 156 6.28 15.69 7.36
C LEU A 156 5.27 16.66 6.75
N SER A 157 4.16 16.99 7.44
CA SER A 157 3.19 17.99 6.96
C SER A 157 3.78 19.40 6.91
N ASN A 158 4.71 19.70 7.83
CA ASN A 158 5.30 21.03 7.97
C ASN A 158 6.46 21.28 6.99
N ARG A 159 6.97 20.25 6.29
CA ARG A 159 8.13 20.36 5.40
C ARG A 159 7.81 20.92 4.00
N LYS A 160 6.54 21.05 3.61
CA LYS A 160 6.12 21.55 2.29
C LYS A 160 5.42 22.92 2.29
N MET A 161 5.22 23.56 3.45
CA MET A 161 4.88 24.98 3.46
C MET A 161 6.16 25.79 3.18
N GLY A 162 6.53 25.90 1.90
CA GLY A 162 7.52 26.88 1.45
C GLY A 162 7.08 28.30 1.85
N PRO A 163 8.00 29.29 1.87
CA PRO A 163 7.66 30.66 2.25
C PRO A 163 6.44 31.12 1.42
N LYS A 164 5.44 31.70 2.11
CA LYS A 164 4.34 32.41 1.45
C LYS A 164 4.96 33.41 0.46
N PRO A 165 4.46 33.52 -0.79
CA PRO A 165 4.88 34.63 -1.63
C PRO A 165 4.53 35.93 -0.89
N GLU A 166 5.54 36.74 -0.62
CA GLU A 166 5.36 38.09 -0.12
C GLU A 166 4.52 38.85 -1.14
N ALA A 167 3.43 39.46 -0.66
CA ALA A 167 2.58 40.36 -1.42
C ALA A 167 3.06 41.80 -1.22
#